data_AF-A0A2T6AMV4-F1
#
_entry.id   AF-A0A2T6AMV4-F1
#
_cell.length_a   1.000
_cell.length_b   1.000
_cell.length_c   1.000
_cell.angle_alpha   90.00
_cell.angle_beta   90.00
_cell.angle_gamma   90.00
#
_symmetry.space_group_name_H-M   'P 1'
#
loop_
_entity.id
_entity.type
_entity.pdbx_description
1 polymer ?
#
loop_
_entity_poly.entity_id
_entity_poly.type
_entity_poly.pdbx_seq_one_letter_code
_entity_poly.pdbx_strand_id
1 'polypeptide(L)'
;MTLLKNVFSEYKFAPALFNSRFFGRIIKLNLLVVFFLSFTGCNPVALVNPESYGDKWDNTYIWFKPGDMNTIFISDSGDPNTAEPIPNDSEFLIEWSKKDEVYDLKITSYYQQIDFAWFTGYDAENPSEEIPWVQNGNTIELQSTKLLEPTDGEMYQISISEDLKD
;
A
#
# COMPACT_ATOMS: atom_id res chain seq x y z
N MET A 1 -52.97 -63.20 18.06
CA MET A 1 -53.89 -63.07 16.90
C MET A 1 -53.04 -62.72 15.71
N THR A 2 -52.89 -63.69 14.83
CA THR A 2 -52.11 -63.70 13.60
C THR A 2 -52.79 -62.81 12.55
N LEU A 3 -52.02 -62.04 11.78
CA LEU A 3 -52.38 -61.70 10.40
C LEU A 3 -51.12 -61.40 9.59
N LEU A 4 -50.73 -62.43 8.82
CA LEU A 4 -49.86 -62.39 7.66
C LEU A 4 -50.38 -61.41 6.61
N LYS A 5 -49.48 -60.83 5.80
CA LYS A 5 -49.68 -60.81 4.35
C LYS A 5 -48.40 -60.52 3.57
N ASN A 6 -48.12 -61.47 2.67
CA ASN A 6 -47.51 -61.31 1.34
C ASN A 6 -46.02 -60.97 1.30
N VAL A 7 -45.10 -61.90 1.00
CA VAL A 7 -44.96 -62.79 -0.19
C VAL A 7 -44.58 -61.99 -1.45
N PHE A 8 -43.47 -62.45 -2.05
CA PHE A 8 -42.82 -62.04 -3.32
C PHE A 8 -41.96 -60.78 -3.27
N SER A 9 -40.82 -60.70 -3.96
CA SER A 9 -39.88 -61.64 -4.56
C SER A 9 -38.80 -60.76 -5.19
N GLU A 10 -37.53 -61.13 -5.01
CA GLU A 10 -36.40 -61.00 -5.95
C GLU A 10 -36.31 -59.77 -6.88
N TYR A 11 -35.18 -59.04 -6.82
CA TYR A 11 -34.17 -59.09 -7.89
C TYR A 11 -32.81 -58.52 -7.40
N LYS A 12 -31.76 -59.20 -7.85
CA LYS A 12 -30.34 -59.10 -7.49
C LYS A 12 -29.68 -57.81 -8.01
N PHE A 13 -28.64 -57.28 -7.34
CA PHE A 13 -27.24 -57.28 -7.79
C PHE A 13 -26.34 -56.43 -6.87
N ALA A 14 -25.11 -56.91 -6.67
CA ALA A 14 -24.05 -56.26 -5.92
C ALA A 14 -23.25 -55.25 -6.82
N PRO A 15 -22.10 -54.70 -6.37
CA PRO A 15 -21.82 -53.28 -6.18
C PRO A 15 -21.05 -52.62 -7.35
N ALA A 16 -21.14 -51.30 -7.51
CA ALA A 16 -20.17 -50.56 -8.33
C ALA A 16 -20.09 -49.07 -7.95
N LEU A 17 -18.99 -48.71 -7.28
CA LEU A 17 -18.18 -47.49 -7.47
C LEU A 17 -18.93 -46.19 -7.81
N PHE A 18 -19.27 -45.41 -6.78
CA PHE A 18 -19.43 -43.96 -6.95
C PHE A 18 -18.04 -43.33 -7.09
N ASN A 19 -17.71 -42.96 -8.33
CA ASN A 19 -16.54 -42.17 -8.69
C ASN A 19 -16.56 -40.82 -7.94
N SER A 20 -15.65 -40.63 -6.99
CA SER A 20 -15.46 -39.42 -6.19
C SER A 20 -14.78 -38.26 -6.93
N ARG A 21 -15.08 -38.05 -8.22
CA ARG A 21 -14.38 -37.04 -9.05
C ARG A 21 -15.11 -35.71 -9.25
N PHE A 22 -16.31 -35.53 -8.72
CA PHE A 22 -17.06 -34.27 -8.92
C PHE A 22 -17.02 -33.28 -7.74
N PHE A 23 -16.69 -33.71 -6.52
CA PHE A 23 -16.70 -32.81 -5.36
C PHE A 23 -15.37 -32.07 -5.10
N GLY A 24 -14.27 -32.46 -5.76
CA GLY A 24 -12.96 -31.83 -5.56
C GLY A 24 -12.69 -30.57 -6.37
N ARG A 25 -13.58 -30.21 -7.32
CA ARG A 25 -13.32 -29.10 -8.27
C ARG A 25 -13.97 -27.77 -7.88
N ILE A 26 -15.05 -27.80 -7.08
CA ILE A 26 -15.79 -26.59 -6.66
C ILE A 26 -15.12 -25.91 -5.45
N ILE A 27 -14.43 -26.68 -4.60
CA ILE A 27 -13.77 -26.15 -3.39
C ILE A 27 -12.48 -25.38 -3.73
N LYS A 28 -11.78 -25.74 -4.82
CA LYS A 28 -10.55 -25.03 -5.22
C LYS A 28 -10.79 -23.65 -5.84
N LEU A 29 -11.97 -23.38 -6.41
CA LEU A 29 -12.25 -22.06 -6.99
C LEU A 29 -12.63 -21.01 -5.94
N ASN A 30 -13.28 -21.40 -4.84
CA ASN A 30 -13.72 -20.44 -3.82
C ASN A 30 -12.56 -19.88 -2.97
N LEU A 31 -11.45 -20.61 -2.86
CA LEU A 31 -10.26 -20.13 -2.14
C LEU A 31 -9.46 -19.09 -2.93
N LEU A 32 -9.60 -19.07 -4.25
CA LEU A 32 -8.88 -18.12 -5.13
C LEU A 32 -9.61 -16.76 -5.20
N VAL A 33 -10.94 -16.74 -5.00
CA VAL A 33 -11.74 -15.51 -4.98
C VAL A 33 -11.59 -14.75 -3.66
N VAL A 34 -11.38 -15.46 -2.54
CA VAL A 34 -11.18 -14.81 -1.22
C VAL A 34 -9.82 -14.11 -1.11
N PHE A 35 -8.78 -14.61 -1.79
CA PHE A 35 -7.50 -13.91 -1.85
C PHE A 35 -7.56 -12.60 -2.64
N PHE A 36 -8.44 -12.48 -3.63
CA PHE A 36 -8.61 -11.26 -4.41
C PHE A 36 -9.45 -10.18 -3.72
N LEU A 37 -10.28 -10.55 -2.74
CA LEU A 37 -11.11 -9.60 -1.98
C LEU A 37 -10.39 -9.01 -0.75
N SER A 38 -9.15 -9.43 -0.47
CA SER A 38 -8.35 -8.91 0.64
C SER A 38 -7.58 -7.62 0.29
N PHE A 39 -7.66 -7.15 -0.97
CA PHE A 39 -7.20 -5.82 -1.36
C PHE A 39 -8.36 -4.82 -1.20
N THR A 40 -8.80 -4.62 0.04
CA THR A 40 -9.61 -3.46 0.37
C THR A 40 -8.74 -2.22 0.20
N GLY A 41 -8.81 -1.60 -0.98
CA GLY A 41 -8.52 -0.18 -1.17
C GLY A 41 -7.05 0.26 -1.11
N CYS A 42 -6.14 -0.38 -1.83
CA CYS A 42 -4.98 0.37 -2.35
C CYS A 42 -5.48 1.12 -3.58
N ASN A 43 -5.79 2.41 -3.44
CA ASN A 43 -5.94 3.27 -4.61
C ASN A 43 -4.51 3.68 -4.99
N PRO A 44 -3.93 3.18 -6.10
CA PRO A 44 -2.66 3.70 -6.57
C PRO A 44 -2.91 5.13 -7.04
N VAL A 45 -2.58 6.10 -6.20
CA VAL A 45 -2.66 7.50 -6.60
C VAL A 45 -1.32 7.81 -7.22
N ALA A 46 -1.34 8.07 -8.51
CA ALA A 46 -0.22 8.64 -9.22
C ALA A 46 -0.01 10.07 -8.71
N LEU A 47 0.92 10.26 -7.79
CA LEU A 47 1.25 11.59 -7.28
C LEU A 47 2.37 12.14 -8.16
N VAL A 48 1.96 13.09 -9.03
CA VAL A 48 2.72 13.61 -10.17
C VAL A 48 3.81 14.60 -9.72
N ASN A 49 4.70 15.03 -10.59
CA ASN A 49 5.72 16.05 -10.32
C ASN A 49 5.10 17.42 -9.92
N PRO A 50 5.52 18.05 -8.79
CA PRO A 50 4.98 19.33 -8.30
C PRO A 50 5.24 20.50 -9.25
N GLU A 51 6.32 20.48 -10.04
CA GLU A 51 6.63 21.54 -11.01
C GLU A 51 5.61 21.62 -12.16
N SER A 52 4.80 20.56 -12.36
CA SER A 52 3.84 20.49 -13.46
C SER A 52 2.55 21.28 -13.19
N TYR A 53 2.29 21.71 -11.95
CA TYR A 53 0.98 22.25 -11.55
C TYR A 53 0.97 23.66 -10.92
N GLY A 54 2.12 24.33 -10.80
CA GLY A 54 2.21 25.73 -10.32
C GLY A 54 1.68 25.92 -8.88
N ASP A 55 1.51 27.19 -8.46
CA ASP A 55 1.04 27.68 -7.13
C ASP A 55 -0.34 27.18 -6.66
N LYS A 56 -0.80 26.00 -7.10
CA LYS A 56 -2.12 25.44 -6.79
C LYS A 56 -2.20 24.72 -5.44
N TRP A 57 -1.08 24.31 -4.88
CA TRP A 57 -1.03 23.41 -3.73
C TRP A 57 -0.19 24.03 -2.62
N ASP A 58 -0.75 24.10 -1.41
CA ASP A 58 0.00 24.50 -0.21
C ASP A 58 0.80 23.27 0.26
N ASN A 59 2.08 23.25 -0.09
CA ASN A 59 2.96 22.11 0.15
C ASN A 59 3.73 22.25 1.47
N THR A 60 3.77 21.18 2.23
CA THR A 60 4.70 20.99 3.34
C THR A 60 5.90 20.20 2.85
N TYR A 61 7.10 20.73 3.04
CA TYR A 61 8.34 20.06 2.66
C TYR A 61 8.98 19.44 3.89
N ILE A 62 9.05 18.12 3.90
CA ILE A 62 9.61 17.34 4.99
C ILE A 62 10.97 16.79 4.57
N TRP A 63 11.98 17.06 5.39
CA TRP A 63 13.34 16.60 5.20
C TRP A 63 13.69 15.58 6.28
N PHE A 64 14.32 14.48 5.90
CA PHE A 64 14.71 13.45 6.85
C PHE A 64 15.98 12.74 6.40
N LYS A 65 16.68 12.13 7.36
CA LYS A 65 17.82 11.27 7.12
C LYS A 65 17.37 9.82 7.30
N PRO A 66 17.36 8.98 6.27
CA PRO A 66 16.91 7.59 6.41
C PRO A 66 17.65 6.78 7.48
N GLY A 67 18.89 7.16 7.82
CA GLY A 67 19.68 6.55 8.89
C GLY A 67 19.42 7.10 10.31
N ASP A 68 18.72 8.24 10.44
CA ASP A 68 18.38 8.88 11.72
C ASP A 68 16.96 9.46 11.65
N MET A 69 15.99 8.63 12.05
CA MET A 69 14.57 8.96 12.03
C MET A 69 14.07 9.58 13.34
N ASN A 70 14.94 10.02 14.25
CA ASN A 70 14.51 10.61 15.53
C ASN A 70 13.98 12.03 15.36
N THR A 71 14.46 12.74 14.35
CA THR A 71 14.11 14.14 14.08
C THR A 71 14.01 14.32 12.58
N ILE A 72 12.92 14.96 12.16
CA ILE A 72 12.70 15.40 10.78
C ILE A 72 12.73 16.93 10.77
N PHE A 73 12.82 17.54 9.60
CA PHE A 73 12.80 18.99 9.45
C PHE A 73 11.66 19.39 8.53
N ILE A 74 10.93 20.45 8.87
CA ILE A 74 9.78 20.93 8.09
C ILE A 74 10.03 22.35 7.61
N SER A 75 9.66 22.64 6.36
CA SER A 75 9.64 23.99 5.78
C SER A 75 8.45 24.16 4.84
N ASP A 76 7.94 25.38 4.71
CA ASP A 76 6.83 25.71 3.77
C ASP A 76 7.32 26.15 2.38
N SER A 77 8.63 26.38 2.22
CA SER A 77 9.20 27.01 1.02
C SER A 77 10.05 26.09 0.14
N GLY A 78 10.25 24.85 0.57
CA GLY A 78 11.16 23.90 -0.07
C GLY A 78 12.64 24.28 0.05
N ASP A 79 12.98 25.36 0.76
CA ASP A 79 14.35 25.73 1.10
C ASP A 79 14.78 25.03 2.40
N PRO A 80 15.76 24.10 2.37
CA PRO A 80 16.22 23.41 3.56
C PRO A 80 16.81 24.35 4.62
N ASN A 81 17.24 25.56 4.26
CA ASN A 81 17.75 26.54 5.22
C ASN A 81 16.64 27.16 6.09
N THR A 82 15.38 27.07 5.63
CA THR A 82 14.19 27.52 6.37
C THR A 82 13.57 26.39 7.18
N ALA A 83 14.10 25.17 7.09
CA ALA A 83 13.53 24.01 7.73
C ALA A 83 13.81 24.01 9.24
N GLU A 84 12.77 23.78 10.03
CA GLU A 84 12.85 23.69 11.49
C GLU A 84 12.80 22.22 11.94
N PRO A 85 13.67 21.80 12.86
CA PRO A 85 13.67 20.43 13.36
C PRO A 85 12.48 20.18 14.28
N ILE A 86 11.80 19.06 14.08
CA ILE A 86 10.72 18.55 14.93
C ILE A 86 10.91 17.07 15.26
N PRO A 87 10.45 16.59 16.43
CA PRO A 87 10.44 15.15 16.73
C PRO A 87 9.64 14.37 15.67
N ASN A 88 10.18 13.25 15.21
CA ASN A 88 9.39 12.31 14.40
C ASN A 88 8.28 11.75 15.29
N ASP A 89 7.02 11.84 14.84
CA ASP A 89 5.75 11.61 15.56
C ASP A 89 4.97 12.84 16.02
N SER A 90 5.49 14.07 15.87
CA SER A 90 4.78 15.26 16.37
C SER A 90 3.61 15.68 15.47
N GLU A 91 3.86 15.76 14.16
CA GLU A 91 2.89 16.18 13.14
C GLU A 91 2.81 15.15 12.02
N PHE A 92 3.98 14.57 11.70
CA PHE A 92 4.14 13.49 10.76
C PHE A 92 4.88 12.34 11.43
N LEU A 93 4.52 11.13 11.03
CA LEU A 93 5.32 9.93 11.28
C LEU A 93 5.94 9.49 9.96
N ILE A 94 7.27 9.47 9.92
CA ILE A 94 8.02 8.90 8.80
C ILE A 94 8.69 7.61 9.25
N GLU A 95 8.41 6.56 8.49
CA GLU A 95 9.03 5.25 8.65
C GLU A 95 9.82 4.95 7.38
N TRP A 96 11.10 4.61 7.54
CA TRP A 96 11.97 4.19 6.45
C TRP A 96 12.59 2.85 6.80
N SER A 97 12.42 1.86 5.93
CA SER A 97 13.02 0.54 6.12
C SER A 97 13.50 -0.06 4.80
N LYS A 98 14.40 -1.04 4.90
CA LYS A 98 14.88 -1.83 3.77
C LYS A 98 14.66 -3.30 4.08
N LYS A 99 14.07 -4.02 3.13
CA LYS A 99 13.97 -5.48 3.14
C LYS A 99 14.52 -6.01 1.84
N ASP A 100 15.62 -6.75 1.93
CA ASP A 100 16.39 -7.22 0.76
C ASP A 100 16.82 -6.02 -0.12
N GLU A 101 16.37 -5.97 -1.37
CA GLU A 101 16.64 -4.87 -2.32
C GLU A 101 15.48 -3.84 -2.40
N VAL A 102 14.41 -4.04 -1.64
CA VAL A 102 13.23 -3.17 -1.66
C VAL A 102 13.27 -2.24 -0.45
N TYR A 103 13.18 -0.94 -0.72
CA TYR A 103 12.96 0.06 0.32
C TYR A 103 11.46 0.31 0.49
N ASP A 104 11.09 0.61 1.72
CA ASP A 104 9.74 0.96 2.15
C ASP A 104 9.80 2.33 2.83
N LEU A 105 9.12 3.30 2.23
CA LEU A 105 8.91 4.63 2.80
C LEU A 105 7.43 4.79 3.09
N LYS A 106 7.11 5.07 4.35
CA LYS A 106 5.74 5.32 4.80
C LYS A 106 5.66 6.63 5.55
N ILE A 107 4.65 7.41 5.22
CA ILE A 107 4.43 8.75 5.76
C ILE A 107 2.99 8.82 6.21
N THR A 108 2.77 9.20 7.47
CA THR A 108 1.44 9.41 8.04
C THR A 108 1.34 10.84 8.54
N SER A 109 0.35 11.59 8.07
CA SER A 109 -0.05 12.87 8.68
C SER A 109 -1.03 12.63 9.82
N TYR A 110 -0.82 13.23 10.99
CA TYR A 110 -1.77 13.08 12.09
C TYR A 110 -3.00 13.99 11.98
N TYR A 111 -2.95 15.00 11.10
CA TYR A 111 -3.99 16.02 11.04
C TYR A 111 -4.91 15.88 9.84
N GLN A 112 -4.37 15.55 8.66
CA GLN A 112 -5.12 15.61 7.41
C GLN A 112 -4.79 14.46 6.48
N GLN A 113 -5.61 14.31 5.43
CA GLN A 113 -5.34 13.37 4.36
C GLN A 113 -4.28 13.96 3.43
N ILE A 114 -3.33 13.14 2.98
CA ILE A 114 -2.31 13.55 2.03
C ILE A 114 -2.86 13.35 0.62
N ASP A 115 -3.16 14.43 -0.09
CA ASP A 115 -3.69 14.38 -1.45
C ASP A 115 -2.57 14.26 -2.50
N PHE A 116 -1.39 14.75 -2.15
CA PHE A 116 -0.24 14.80 -3.04
C PHE A 116 1.06 14.49 -2.32
N ALA A 117 1.97 13.79 -2.99
CA ALA A 117 3.33 13.61 -2.52
C ALA A 117 4.35 13.42 -3.65
N TRP A 118 5.50 14.04 -3.48
CA TRP A 118 6.67 13.88 -4.34
C TRP A 118 7.92 13.64 -3.51
N PHE A 119 8.86 12.84 -4.02
CA PHE A 119 10.01 12.40 -3.25
C PHE A 119 11.31 12.47 -4.05
N THR A 120 12.32 13.16 -3.51
CA THR A 120 13.64 13.28 -4.15
C THR A 120 14.41 11.97 -4.18
N GLY A 121 14.11 11.05 -3.27
CA GLY A 121 14.78 9.76 -3.18
C GLY A 121 14.25 8.70 -4.15
N TYR A 122 13.41 9.08 -5.13
CA TYR A 122 12.90 8.18 -6.16
C TYR A 122 13.65 8.37 -7.48
N ASP A 123 14.30 7.32 -7.99
CA ASP A 123 15.06 7.32 -9.24
C ASP A 123 14.12 7.24 -10.47
N ALA A 124 13.47 8.35 -10.81
CA ALA A 124 12.61 8.44 -11.99
C ALA A 124 13.43 8.40 -13.29
N GLU A 125 13.03 7.55 -14.23
CA GLU A 125 13.66 7.41 -15.56
C GLU A 125 13.35 8.62 -16.46
N ASN A 126 12.25 9.33 -16.18
CA ASN A 126 11.88 10.53 -16.89
C ASN A 126 11.06 11.48 -16.01
N PRO A 127 11.01 12.79 -16.32
CA PRO A 127 10.32 13.80 -15.50
C PRO A 127 8.79 13.62 -15.40
N SER A 128 8.19 12.78 -16.24
CA SER A 128 6.77 12.48 -16.27
C SER A 128 6.44 11.12 -15.64
N GLU A 129 7.43 10.42 -15.10
CA GLU A 129 7.19 9.18 -14.36
C GLU A 129 6.45 9.49 -13.06
N GLU A 130 5.34 8.80 -12.85
CA GLU A 130 4.53 8.92 -11.65
C GLU A 130 5.13 8.05 -10.54
N ILE A 131 5.26 8.61 -9.33
CA ILE A 131 5.71 7.85 -8.18
C ILE A 131 4.53 6.98 -7.72
N PRO A 132 4.69 5.64 -7.63
CA PRO A 132 3.59 4.71 -7.39
C PRO A 132 3.21 4.65 -5.90
N TRP A 133 2.75 5.76 -5.34
CA TRP A 133 2.29 5.81 -3.96
C TRP A 133 1.02 4.97 -3.77
N VAL A 134 1.00 4.26 -2.65
CA VAL A 134 -0.19 3.59 -2.15
C VAL A 134 -0.77 4.46 -1.04
N GLN A 135 -1.97 5.00 -1.25
CA GLN A 135 -2.64 5.82 -0.25
C GLN A 135 -3.64 4.98 0.57
N ASN A 136 -3.63 5.18 1.89
CA ASN A 136 -4.59 4.63 2.84
C ASN A 136 -4.95 5.68 3.90
N GLY A 137 -6.02 6.43 3.68
CA GLY A 137 -6.41 7.54 4.55
C GLY A 137 -5.36 8.65 4.56
N ASN A 138 -4.90 9.01 5.76
CA ASN A 138 -3.84 9.99 6.02
C ASN A 138 -2.41 9.45 5.85
N THR A 139 -2.29 8.21 5.34
CA THR A 139 -1.01 7.55 5.14
C THR A 139 -0.76 7.32 3.66
N ILE A 140 0.49 7.56 3.24
CA ILE A 140 1.01 7.15 1.94
C ILE A 140 2.21 6.23 2.15
N GLU A 141 2.35 5.24 1.26
CA GLU A 141 3.39 4.22 1.32
C GLU A 141 3.99 4.02 -0.06
N LEU A 142 5.31 3.88 -0.12
CA LEU A 142 6.09 3.66 -1.34
C LEU A 142 7.08 2.53 -1.11
N GLN A 143 6.78 1.40 -1.75
CA GLN A 143 7.65 0.23 -1.78
C GLN A 143 8.27 0.11 -3.16
N SER A 144 9.58 0.29 -3.26
CA SER A 144 10.25 0.27 -4.55
C SER A 144 11.75 -0.06 -4.45
N THR A 145 12.25 -0.77 -5.46
CA THR A 145 13.70 -0.93 -5.70
C THR A 145 14.32 0.31 -6.35
N LYS A 146 13.49 1.26 -6.81
CA LYS A 146 13.93 2.54 -7.40
C LYS A 146 14.19 3.62 -6.34
N LEU A 147 14.05 3.31 -5.05
CA LEU A 147 14.43 4.25 -4.00
C LEU A 147 15.96 4.28 -3.87
N LEU A 148 16.51 5.49 -3.86
CA LEU A 148 17.94 5.73 -3.77
C LEU A 148 18.47 5.25 -2.42
N GLU A 149 19.61 4.56 -2.45
CA GLU A 149 20.29 4.16 -1.21
C GLU A 149 20.73 5.40 -0.43
N PRO A 150 20.51 5.44 0.89
CA PRO A 150 20.91 6.59 1.69
C PRO A 150 22.43 6.75 1.67
N THR A 151 22.91 7.86 1.10
CA THR A 151 24.31 8.27 1.18
C THR A 151 24.59 8.91 2.54
N ASP A 152 25.79 8.70 3.08
CA ASP A 152 26.20 9.27 4.36
C ASP A 152 26.01 10.80 4.39
N GLY A 153 25.10 11.26 5.25
CA GLY A 153 24.85 12.67 5.50
C GLY A 153 23.85 13.36 4.55
N GLU A 154 23.37 12.67 3.51
CA GLU A 154 22.33 13.21 2.63
C GLU A 154 20.96 13.20 3.31
N MET A 155 20.19 14.26 3.08
CA MET A 155 18.79 14.37 3.48
C MET A 155 17.93 14.14 2.25
N TYR A 156 16.85 13.39 2.42
CA TYR A 156 15.81 13.30 1.41
C TYR A 156 14.67 14.25 1.75
N GLN A 157 14.05 14.77 0.69
CA GLN A 157 12.91 15.65 0.77
C GLN A 157 11.67 14.93 0.24
N ILE A 158 10.59 15.02 1.00
CA ILE A 158 9.24 14.73 0.53
C ILE A 158 8.49 16.06 0.52
N SER A 159 7.88 16.40 -0.61
CA SER A 159 6.85 17.44 -0.67
C SER A 159 5.50 16.76 -0.53
N ILE A 160 4.69 17.13 0.46
CA ILE A 160 3.31 16.66 0.59
C ILE A 160 2.34 17.85 0.48
N SER A 161 1.16 17.63 -0.09
CA SER A 161 0.05 18.58 -0.01
C SER A 161 -1.12 17.91 0.68
N GLU A 162 -1.71 18.63 1.63
CA GLU A 162 -2.93 18.25 2.35
C GLU A 162 -4.15 19.08 1.90
N ASP A 163 -3.94 20.03 0.97
CA ASP A 163 -4.99 20.92 0.48
C ASP A 163 -5.24 20.72 -1.02
N LEU A 164 -6.16 19.81 -1.36
CA LEU A 164 -6.87 19.88 -2.63
C LEU A 164 -7.95 20.97 -2.49
N LYS A 165 -7.57 22.24 -2.73
CA LYS A 165 -8.54 23.35 -2.75
C LYS A 165 -9.72 22.96 -3.64
N ASP A 166 -10.90 22.85 -3.03
CA ASP A 166 -12.20 22.54 -3.66
C ASP A 166 -12.45 23.39 -4.93
#